data_AF-A0A1Z4M041-F1
#
_entry.id   AF-A0A1Z4M041-F1
#
_cell.length_a   1.000
_cell.length_b   1.000
_cell.length_c   1.000
_cell.angle_alpha   90.00
_cell.angle_beta   90.00
_cell.angle_gamma   90.00
#
_symmetry.space_group_name_H-M   'P 1'
#
loop_
_entity.id
_entity.type
_entity.pdbx_description
1 polymer ?
#
loop_
_entity_poly.entity_id
_entity_poly.type
_entity_poly.pdbx_seq_one_letter_code
_entity_poly.pdbx_strand_id
1 'polypeptide(L)'
;MGNFSRRLFALFLTFIFCWEFLPGVGLAQTVPKAPTSQSNQFSIQPYLDRVVENLTEFKLDNGMKFIVLRRPQAPVVSFLTYADVGGVDEPVGKTGVAHFLEHLAFKGTDRIGTNNYAKEKRLLDRLDEIAAQIQQAQTAGQKDKVAQLQARFEKVEKQASEIVKQNELGRIVEQAGGVGLNATTSSEATKYFYSFPSNKLELWMSLESERFLNPELRREFFKEKKVILEERRMRVDNSPIGQMIENFNDTAFEKHPYKRPVIGYDEDIRNLTTQDVQQFFETYYVPSNLTAAVVGDVNAAEVKRLAEVYFGRYEAKPKPEQKIAVEPKQTQEKEFTLNLPSQPWYLEGYHRPSLNHPDNAVYDIIGSLLSDGRTSRLYKSLVEEKQLALAAQGFSGFPGDKYPNLMLFYALTAPGRSVDEVATALREQIEALKTKPVSAKELQRVKTNARAGLLRSLDSNMGMAQQLLEYEVKTGSWKNLFEQLEKIEAVTAQDVVRVARETFVSENRTVGKLLPKKSGS
;
A
#
# COMPACT_ATOMS: atom_id res chain seq x y z
N MET A 1 18.68 -36.89 -33.01
CA MET A 1 19.93 -37.58 -33.38
C MET A 1 20.68 -36.63 -34.30
N GLY A 2 21.86 -36.08 -34.04
CA GLY A 2 22.85 -36.27 -33.01
C GLY A 2 24.16 -35.69 -33.59
N ASN A 3 24.90 -34.97 -32.76
CA ASN A 3 26.34 -34.70 -32.90
C ASN A 3 26.86 -33.90 -34.11
N PHE A 4 27.00 -32.60 -33.90
CA PHE A 4 28.16 -31.84 -34.38
C PHE A 4 28.72 -31.03 -33.19
N SER A 5 29.49 -31.69 -32.31
CA SER A 5 30.93 -31.39 -32.08
C SER A 5 31.18 -29.90 -31.79
N ARG A 6 31.28 -29.38 -30.56
CA ARG A 6 32.25 -29.69 -29.47
C ARG A 6 33.65 -30.04 -29.98
N ARG A 7 34.38 -29.03 -30.48
CA ARG A 7 35.85 -28.96 -30.51
C ARG A 7 36.31 -27.58 -31.01
N LEU A 8 36.38 -26.60 -30.11
CA LEU A 8 37.34 -25.50 -30.19
C LEU A 8 37.51 -24.92 -28.79
N PHE A 9 38.26 -25.70 -28.02
CA PHE A 9 38.97 -25.31 -26.82
C PHE A 9 40.16 -24.46 -27.25
N ALA A 10 40.49 -23.46 -26.43
CA ALA A 10 41.77 -22.73 -26.42
C ALA A 10 42.09 -21.83 -27.61
N LEU A 11 41.98 -20.51 -27.40
CA LEU A 11 43.09 -19.55 -27.53
C LEU A 11 42.56 -18.12 -27.41
N PHE A 12 43.11 -17.38 -26.44
CA PHE A 12 43.41 -15.94 -26.42
C PHE A 12 43.09 -15.26 -25.07
N LEU A 13 43.97 -15.57 -24.11
CA LEU A 13 44.42 -14.62 -23.09
C LEU A 13 45.71 -13.97 -23.61
N THR A 14 45.92 -12.70 -23.23
CA THR A 14 47.18 -11.95 -23.18
C THR A 14 47.90 -11.60 -24.51
N PHE A 15 47.92 -10.33 -24.91
CA PHE A 15 49.01 -9.38 -24.58
C PHE A 15 48.76 -8.01 -25.23
N ILE A 16 48.54 -7.01 -24.39
CA ILE A 16 48.71 -5.58 -24.66
C ILE A 16 50.13 -5.24 -24.20
N PHE A 17 50.99 -4.72 -25.08
CA PHE A 17 52.19 -3.92 -24.78
C PHE A 17 52.54 -3.15 -26.08
N CYS A 18 52.27 -1.84 -26.18
CA CYS A 18 53.08 -0.70 -25.74
C CYS A 18 54.34 -0.44 -26.58
N TRP A 19 54.38 0.73 -27.24
CA TRP A 19 55.43 1.76 -27.11
C TRP A 19 55.05 3.00 -27.94
N GLU A 20 54.75 4.17 -27.35
CA GLU A 20 55.63 5.23 -26.77
C GLU A 20 56.08 6.25 -27.83
N PHE A 21 56.34 7.56 -27.62
CA PHE A 21 56.28 8.55 -26.51
C PHE A 21 56.48 9.94 -27.14
N LEU A 22 56.07 11.02 -26.46
CA LEU A 22 56.86 12.22 -26.06
C LEU A 22 55.96 13.41 -25.65
N PRO A 23 56.47 14.39 -24.85
CA PRO A 23 55.81 14.85 -23.62
C PRO A 23 55.35 16.32 -23.66
N GLY A 24 54.29 16.63 -22.91
CA GLY A 24 53.84 17.99 -22.65
C GLY A 24 54.20 18.44 -21.23
N VAL A 25 54.99 19.50 -21.15
CA VAL A 25 55.54 20.15 -19.95
C VAL A 25 54.43 20.68 -19.03
N GLY A 26 54.61 20.51 -17.72
CA GLY A 26 53.71 21.03 -16.69
C GLY A 26 53.83 22.54 -16.49
N LEU A 27 52.68 23.20 -16.32
CA LEU A 27 52.55 24.49 -15.67
C LEU A 27 51.68 24.31 -14.42
N ALA A 28 52.26 24.64 -13.27
CA ALA A 28 51.59 24.65 -11.99
C ALA A 28 50.44 25.68 -12.03
N GLN A 29 49.20 25.20 -11.90
CA GLN A 29 48.07 26.04 -11.53
C GLN A 29 47.79 25.85 -10.04
N THR A 30 47.85 26.96 -9.32
CA THR A 30 47.54 27.11 -7.91
C THR A 30 46.23 26.40 -7.56
N VAL A 31 46.27 25.50 -6.58
CA VAL A 31 45.09 24.88 -5.96
C VAL A 31 44.15 26.01 -5.49
N PRO A 32 42.92 26.12 -6.02
CA PRO A 32 41.95 27.03 -5.44
C PRO A 32 41.67 26.55 -4.02
N LYS A 33 41.85 27.45 -3.07
CA LYS A 33 41.46 27.30 -1.66
C LYS A 33 40.08 26.62 -1.62
N ALA A 34 39.98 25.50 -0.91
CA ALA A 34 38.73 24.79 -0.74
C ALA A 34 37.61 25.78 -0.38
N PRO A 35 36.46 25.76 -1.06
CA PRO A 35 35.36 26.61 -0.65
C PRO A 35 35.01 26.23 0.77
N THR A 36 35.19 27.20 1.67
CA THR A 36 34.63 27.21 3.01
C THR A 36 33.24 26.62 2.96
N SER A 37 33.01 25.63 3.81
CA SER A 37 31.74 24.96 4.04
C SER A 37 30.66 25.98 4.42
N GLN A 38 30.08 26.65 3.44
CA GLN A 38 28.72 27.12 3.55
C GLN A 38 27.86 25.88 3.37
N SER A 39 27.33 25.40 4.49
CA SER A 39 26.12 24.59 4.48
C SER A 39 25.05 25.37 3.73
N ASN A 40 24.95 25.18 2.42
CA ASN A 40 23.72 25.44 1.70
C ASN A 40 22.72 24.40 2.23
N GLN A 41 22.13 24.71 3.39
CA GLN A 41 20.87 24.13 3.80
C GLN A 41 19.91 24.50 2.69
N PHE A 42 19.67 23.57 1.76
CA PHE A 42 18.52 23.63 0.87
C PHE A 42 17.29 23.62 1.77
N SER A 43 16.83 24.82 2.11
CA SER A 43 15.58 25.00 2.82
C SER A 43 14.46 24.62 1.87
N ILE A 44 13.61 23.70 2.32
CA ILE A 44 12.36 23.35 1.62
C ILE A 44 11.30 24.43 1.81
N GLN A 45 11.55 25.43 2.65
CA GLN A 45 10.62 26.50 2.98
C GLN A 45 10.06 27.18 1.74
N PRO A 46 10.84 27.56 0.70
CA PRO A 46 10.27 28.19 -0.49
C PRO A 46 9.33 27.28 -1.28
N TYR A 47 9.53 25.96 -1.22
CA TYR A 47 8.60 24.99 -1.82
C TYR A 47 7.33 24.86 -0.98
N LEU A 48 7.48 24.75 0.35
CA LEU A 48 6.37 24.72 1.28
C LEU A 48 5.50 25.97 1.19
N ASP A 49 6.11 27.16 1.17
CA ASP A 49 5.42 28.44 1.05
C ASP A 49 4.57 28.47 -0.23
N ARG A 50 5.12 27.98 -1.35
CA ARG A 50 4.37 27.87 -2.61
C ARG A 50 3.22 26.89 -2.51
N VAL A 51 3.41 25.74 -1.85
CA VAL A 51 2.33 24.77 -1.63
C VAL A 51 1.24 25.41 -0.77
N VAL A 52 1.60 26.04 0.35
CA VAL A 52 0.68 26.73 1.26
C VAL A 52 -0.09 27.83 0.54
N GLU A 53 0.57 28.65 -0.27
CA GLU A 53 -0.05 29.74 -1.04
C GLU A 53 -1.07 29.24 -2.06
N ASN A 54 -0.82 28.07 -2.66
CA ASN A 54 -1.67 27.49 -3.70
C ASN A 54 -2.63 26.41 -3.18
N LEU A 55 -2.60 26.09 -1.89
CA LEU A 55 -3.45 25.10 -1.25
C LEU A 55 -4.65 25.80 -0.61
N THR A 56 -5.83 25.26 -0.87
CA THR A 56 -7.06 25.65 -0.19
C THR A 56 -7.69 24.40 0.37
N GLU A 57 -7.99 24.41 1.67
CA GLU A 57 -8.81 23.38 2.29
C GLU A 57 -10.17 23.96 2.70
N PHE A 58 -11.21 23.13 2.58
CA PHE A 58 -12.53 23.46 3.08
C PHE A 58 -13.26 22.20 3.51
N LYS A 59 -14.29 22.38 4.34
CA LYS A 59 -15.16 21.32 4.82
C LYS A 59 -16.59 21.70 4.47
N LEU A 60 -17.34 20.75 3.91
CA LEU A 60 -18.76 20.91 3.63
C LEU A 60 -19.58 20.76 4.93
N ASP A 61 -20.81 21.28 4.95
CA ASP A 61 -21.70 21.20 6.12
C ASP A 61 -21.97 19.76 6.57
N ASN A 62 -21.95 18.80 5.64
CA ASN A 62 -22.12 17.38 5.93
C ASN A 62 -20.87 16.68 6.49
N GLY A 63 -19.76 17.41 6.62
CA GLY A 63 -18.54 16.92 7.23
C GLY A 63 -17.43 16.51 6.26
N MET A 64 -17.70 16.39 4.96
CA MET A 64 -16.68 15.98 3.98
C MET A 64 -15.61 17.06 3.81
N LYS A 65 -14.33 16.66 3.89
CA LYS A 65 -13.18 17.57 3.75
C LYS A 65 -12.58 17.48 2.35
N PHE A 66 -12.20 18.63 1.81
CA PHE A 66 -11.50 18.76 0.54
C PHE A 66 -10.16 19.49 0.74
N ILE A 67 -9.11 18.97 0.09
CA ILE A 67 -7.82 19.62 -0.06
C ILE A 67 -7.60 19.89 -1.55
N VAL A 68 -7.49 21.16 -1.91
CA VAL A 68 -7.29 21.58 -3.30
C VAL A 68 -5.92 22.20 -3.43
N LEU A 69 -5.07 21.68 -4.31
CA LEU A 69 -3.77 22.26 -4.61
C LEU A 69 -3.71 22.65 -6.08
N ARG A 70 -3.60 23.95 -6.34
CA ARG A 70 -3.46 24.47 -7.70
C ARG A 70 -2.04 24.28 -8.23
N ARG A 71 -1.93 23.62 -9.39
CA ARG A 71 -0.70 23.31 -10.13
C ARG A 71 -0.92 23.57 -11.62
N PRO A 72 -0.73 24.82 -12.10
CA PRO A 72 -1.11 25.24 -13.46
C PRO A 72 -0.09 24.82 -14.54
N GLN A 73 0.85 23.92 -14.24
CA GLN A 73 1.94 23.57 -15.16
C GLN A 73 1.48 22.71 -16.35
N ALA A 74 0.40 21.94 -16.17
CA ALA A 74 -0.21 21.12 -17.23
C ALA A 74 -1.74 21.13 -17.05
N PRO A 75 -2.53 21.07 -18.14
CA PRO A 75 -3.99 21.08 -18.10
C PRO A 75 -4.56 19.70 -17.68
N VAL A 76 -4.05 19.16 -16.58
CA VAL A 76 -4.38 17.85 -16.02
C VAL A 76 -4.61 18.00 -14.52
N VAL A 77 -5.56 17.23 -14.01
CA VAL A 77 -5.94 17.21 -12.59
C VAL A 77 -6.00 15.76 -12.14
N SER A 78 -5.35 15.47 -11.02
CA SER A 78 -5.46 14.20 -10.32
C SER A 78 -6.39 14.33 -9.14
N PHE A 79 -7.21 13.31 -8.96
CA PHE A 79 -8.20 13.22 -7.91
C PHE A 79 -7.93 11.99 -7.08
N LEU A 80 -8.05 12.12 -5.76
CA LEU A 80 -8.04 11.00 -4.85
C LEU A 80 -9.12 11.20 -3.79
N THR A 81 -9.98 10.21 -3.62
CA THR A 81 -10.93 10.12 -2.51
C THR A 81 -10.38 9.10 -1.52
N TYR A 82 -10.19 9.53 -0.27
CA TYR A 82 -9.70 8.73 0.85
C TYR A 82 -10.86 8.43 1.79
N ALA A 83 -11.22 7.15 1.91
CA ALA A 83 -12.09 6.67 2.96
C ALA A 83 -11.22 6.20 4.13
N ASP A 84 -11.40 6.80 5.32
CA ASP A 84 -10.69 6.42 6.54
C ASP A 84 -11.30 5.13 7.13
N VAL A 85 -11.17 4.05 6.37
CA VAL A 85 -11.66 2.71 6.66
C VAL A 85 -10.83 1.68 5.87
N GLY A 86 -10.43 0.58 6.51
CA GLY A 86 -9.73 -0.53 5.87
C GLY A 86 -9.90 -1.86 6.60
N GLY A 87 -8.95 -2.78 6.41
CA GLY A 87 -8.98 -4.11 7.02
C GLY A 87 -9.07 -4.14 8.56
N VAL A 88 -8.58 -3.09 9.24
CA VAL A 88 -8.65 -3.00 10.71
C VAL A 88 -10.05 -2.68 11.24
N ASP A 89 -10.90 -2.09 10.40
CA ASP A 89 -12.27 -1.67 10.74
C ASP A 89 -13.30 -2.78 10.51
N GLU A 90 -12.87 -3.92 9.98
CA GLU A 90 -13.73 -5.04 9.61
C GLU A 90 -14.32 -5.76 10.83
N PRO A 91 -15.64 -6.04 10.83
CA PRO A 91 -16.25 -6.85 11.86
C PRO A 91 -15.63 -8.26 11.93
N VAL A 92 -15.62 -8.85 13.13
CA VAL A 92 -15.17 -10.23 13.32
C VAL A 92 -16.05 -11.19 12.51
N GLY A 93 -15.42 -12.12 11.79
CA GLY A 93 -16.12 -13.09 10.92
C GLY A 93 -16.61 -12.50 9.59
N LYS A 94 -16.22 -11.25 9.28
CA LYS A 94 -16.54 -10.53 8.04
C LYS A 94 -15.30 -9.93 7.42
N THR A 95 -14.16 -10.60 7.56
CA THR A 95 -12.90 -10.10 7.01
C THR A 95 -12.93 -10.07 5.48
N GLY A 96 -12.22 -9.12 4.89
CA GLY A 96 -12.20 -8.84 3.46
C GLY A 96 -13.36 -7.99 2.96
N VAL A 97 -14.32 -7.58 3.80
CA VAL A 97 -15.46 -6.74 3.40
C VAL A 97 -15.03 -5.38 2.85
N ALA A 98 -13.94 -4.80 3.35
CA ALA A 98 -13.42 -3.53 2.84
C ALA A 98 -12.89 -3.68 1.41
N HIS A 99 -12.10 -4.73 1.17
CA HIS A 99 -11.60 -5.08 -0.16
C HIS A 99 -12.74 -5.48 -1.11
N PHE A 100 -13.74 -6.21 -0.60
CA PHE A 100 -14.92 -6.57 -1.36
C PHE A 100 -15.70 -5.33 -1.83
N LEU A 101 -15.91 -4.37 -0.92
CA LEU A 101 -16.60 -3.11 -1.25
C LEU A 101 -15.82 -2.32 -2.31
N GLU A 102 -14.49 -2.31 -2.26
CA GLU A 102 -13.66 -1.71 -3.29
C GLU A 102 -14.00 -2.24 -4.70
N HIS A 103 -14.09 -3.56 -4.87
CA HIS A 103 -14.50 -4.18 -6.15
C HIS A 103 -15.91 -3.73 -6.57
N LEU A 104 -16.84 -3.68 -5.62
CA LEU A 104 -18.23 -3.35 -5.87
C LEU A 104 -18.46 -1.87 -6.19
N ALA A 105 -17.62 -0.98 -5.67
CA ALA A 105 -17.69 0.45 -5.93
C ALA A 105 -17.55 0.79 -7.42
N PHE A 106 -16.96 -0.10 -8.23
CA PHE A 106 -16.86 0.06 -9.69
C PHE A 106 -18.04 -0.52 -10.48
N LYS A 107 -18.95 -1.25 -9.83
CA LYS A 107 -20.09 -1.89 -10.51
C LYS A 107 -21.22 -0.91 -10.82
N GLY A 108 -21.13 0.30 -10.28
CA GLY A 108 -21.97 1.43 -10.63
C GLY A 108 -23.08 1.69 -9.62
N THR A 109 -24.11 2.40 -10.08
CA THR A 109 -25.16 2.97 -9.25
C THR A 109 -26.53 2.58 -9.81
N ASP A 110 -27.58 3.16 -9.24
CA ASP A 110 -28.93 3.13 -9.82
C ASP A 110 -29.04 3.85 -11.18
N ARG A 111 -28.06 4.71 -11.51
CA ARG A 111 -27.98 5.50 -12.76
C ARG A 111 -26.90 5.03 -13.72
N ILE A 112 -25.78 4.54 -13.21
CA ILE A 112 -24.61 4.13 -13.99
C ILE A 112 -24.48 2.61 -13.92
N GLY A 113 -24.25 1.95 -15.07
CA GLY A 113 -24.03 0.49 -15.11
C GLY A 113 -25.29 -0.34 -15.33
N THR A 114 -26.41 0.27 -15.72
CA THR A 114 -27.68 -0.43 -15.98
C THR A 114 -28.48 0.19 -17.11
N ASN A 115 -29.24 -0.64 -17.84
CA ASN A 115 -30.20 -0.20 -18.85
C ASN A 115 -31.62 -0.03 -18.29
N ASN A 116 -31.94 -0.67 -17.15
CA ASN A 116 -33.24 -0.60 -16.51
C ASN A 116 -33.12 -0.99 -15.04
N TYR A 117 -32.83 0.00 -14.20
CA TYR A 117 -32.61 -0.21 -12.77
C TYR A 117 -33.83 -0.81 -12.05
N ALA A 118 -35.05 -0.36 -12.37
CA ALA A 118 -36.25 -0.86 -11.71
C ALA A 118 -36.46 -2.37 -11.94
N LYS A 119 -36.16 -2.86 -13.15
CA LYS A 119 -36.20 -4.30 -13.45
C LYS A 119 -35.02 -5.04 -12.82
N GLU A 120 -33.82 -4.47 -12.87
CA GLU A 120 -32.62 -5.02 -12.26
C GLU A 120 -32.82 -5.22 -10.75
N LYS A 121 -33.27 -4.19 -10.04
CA LYS A 121 -33.53 -4.22 -8.59
C LYS A 121 -34.38 -5.43 -8.18
N ARG A 122 -35.48 -5.69 -8.88
CA ARG A 122 -36.36 -6.86 -8.61
C ARG A 122 -35.65 -8.20 -8.83
N LEU A 123 -34.72 -8.28 -9.78
CA LEU A 123 -33.92 -9.48 -9.99
C LEU A 123 -32.86 -9.64 -8.90
N LEU A 124 -32.23 -8.54 -8.47
CA LEU A 124 -31.29 -8.54 -7.35
C LEU A 124 -31.97 -8.97 -6.04
N ASP A 125 -33.14 -8.42 -5.73
CA ASP A 125 -33.94 -8.84 -4.57
C ASP A 125 -34.20 -10.37 -4.59
N ARG A 126 -34.55 -10.89 -5.77
CA ARG A 126 -34.78 -12.33 -5.97
C ARG A 126 -33.50 -13.15 -5.86
N LEU A 127 -32.34 -12.62 -6.25
CA LEU A 127 -31.04 -13.30 -6.09
C LEU A 127 -30.69 -13.41 -4.61
N ASP A 128 -30.87 -12.34 -3.83
CA ASP A 128 -30.64 -12.34 -2.38
C ASP A 128 -31.54 -13.37 -1.69
N GLU A 129 -32.84 -13.40 -2.04
CA GLU A 129 -33.79 -14.40 -1.51
C GLU A 129 -33.37 -15.85 -1.82
N ILE A 130 -33.00 -16.12 -3.07
CA ILE A 130 -32.58 -17.47 -3.48
C ILE A 130 -31.26 -17.84 -2.79
N ALA A 131 -30.30 -16.91 -2.67
CA ALA A 131 -29.03 -17.15 -1.99
C ALA A 131 -29.24 -17.52 -0.51
N ALA A 132 -30.13 -16.81 0.19
CA ALA A 132 -30.50 -17.15 1.56
C ALA A 132 -31.13 -18.55 1.68
N GLN A 133 -32.00 -18.91 0.73
CA GLN A 133 -32.59 -20.26 0.68
C GLN A 133 -31.56 -21.34 0.38
N ILE A 134 -30.57 -21.07 -0.48
CA ILE A 134 -29.45 -21.99 -0.75
C ILE A 134 -28.69 -22.25 0.54
N GLN A 135 -28.31 -21.19 1.27
CA GLN A 135 -27.57 -21.32 2.53
C GLN A 135 -28.35 -22.13 3.56
N GLN A 136 -29.65 -21.83 3.75
CA GLN A 136 -30.51 -22.61 4.66
C GLN A 136 -30.61 -24.09 4.26
N ALA A 137 -30.77 -24.38 2.97
CA ALA A 137 -30.84 -25.75 2.46
C ALA A 137 -29.50 -26.49 2.61
N GLN A 138 -28.37 -25.80 2.46
CA GLN A 138 -27.03 -26.34 2.71
C GLN A 138 -26.84 -26.73 4.18
N THR A 139 -27.19 -25.84 5.12
CA THR A 139 -27.13 -26.12 6.56
C THR A 139 -28.04 -27.28 6.96
N ALA A 140 -29.21 -27.40 6.30
CA ALA A 140 -30.15 -28.50 6.51
C ALA A 140 -29.77 -29.82 5.80
N GLY A 141 -28.64 -29.87 5.07
CA GLY A 141 -28.20 -31.06 4.34
C GLY A 141 -29.08 -31.46 3.14
N GLN A 142 -29.94 -30.56 2.64
CA GLN A 142 -30.94 -30.83 1.60
C GLN A 142 -30.34 -30.72 0.18
N LYS A 143 -29.47 -31.67 -0.20
CA LYS A 143 -28.69 -31.62 -1.45
C LYS A 143 -29.53 -31.39 -2.72
N ASP A 144 -30.65 -32.07 -2.89
CA ASP A 144 -31.50 -31.92 -4.07
C ASP A 144 -32.12 -30.54 -4.17
N LYS A 145 -32.55 -29.99 -3.03
CA LYS A 145 -33.10 -28.64 -2.94
C LYS A 145 -32.03 -27.59 -3.25
N VAL A 146 -30.80 -27.79 -2.78
CA VAL A 146 -29.66 -26.93 -3.12
C VAL A 146 -29.43 -26.90 -4.62
N ALA A 147 -29.39 -28.06 -5.29
CA ALA A 147 -29.20 -28.12 -6.75
C ALA A 147 -30.32 -27.40 -7.52
N GLN A 148 -31.58 -27.58 -7.11
CA GLN A 148 -32.72 -26.87 -7.70
C GLN A 148 -32.64 -25.35 -7.52
N LEU A 149 -32.29 -24.89 -6.31
CA LEU A 149 -32.15 -23.48 -6.00
C LEU A 149 -30.96 -22.85 -6.75
N GLN A 150 -29.85 -23.56 -6.90
CA GLN A 150 -28.69 -23.12 -7.70
C GLN A 150 -29.06 -22.94 -9.17
N ALA A 151 -29.77 -23.90 -9.78
CA ALA A 151 -30.24 -23.75 -11.17
C ALA A 151 -31.18 -22.54 -11.34
N ARG A 152 -32.06 -22.30 -10.35
CA ARG A 152 -32.92 -21.11 -10.32
C ARG A 152 -32.11 -19.83 -10.16
N PHE A 153 -31.09 -19.84 -9.30
CA PHE A 153 -30.18 -18.73 -9.07
C PHE A 153 -29.46 -18.33 -10.36
N GLU A 154 -28.82 -19.28 -11.03
CA GLU A 154 -28.10 -19.06 -12.30
C GLU A 154 -28.99 -18.46 -13.38
N LYS A 155 -30.25 -18.93 -13.47
CA LYS A 155 -31.23 -18.37 -14.41
C LYS A 155 -31.53 -16.90 -14.12
N VAL A 156 -31.75 -16.54 -12.85
CA VAL A 156 -32.03 -15.15 -12.45
C VAL A 156 -30.77 -14.29 -12.62
N GLU A 157 -29.58 -14.82 -12.32
CA GLU A 157 -28.31 -14.12 -12.46
C GLU A 157 -28.03 -13.78 -13.93
N LYS A 158 -28.32 -14.73 -14.84
CA LYS A 158 -28.25 -14.48 -16.28
C LYS A 158 -29.19 -13.36 -16.70
N GLN A 159 -30.46 -13.39 -16.27
CA GLN A 159 -31.42 -12.33 -16.57
C GLN A 159 -30.99 -10.96 -16.05
N ALA A 160 -30.38 -10.91 -14.86
CA ALA A 160 -29.84 -9.66 -14.30
C ALA A 160 -28.67 -9.16 -15.16
N SER A 161 -27.75 -10.05 -15.55
CA SER A 161 -26.58 -9.68 -16.34
C SER A 161 -26.89 -9.11 -17.73
N GLU A 162 -28.03 -9.46 -18.33
CA GLU A 162 -28.49 -8.89 -19.60
C GLU A 162 -28.89 -7.41 -19.47
N ILE A 163 -29.19 -6.93 -18.26
CA ILE A 163 -29.56 -5.53 -17.97
C ILE A 163 -28.33 -4.70 -17.60
N VAL A 164 -27.31 -5.34 -17.03
CA VAL A 164 -26.08 -4.71 -16.55
C VAL A 164 -25.23 -4.22 -17.72
N LYS A 165 -24.81 -2.95 -17.66
CA LYS A 165 -23.77 -2.39 -18.53
C LYS A 165 -22.42 -2.55 -17.85
N GLN A 166 -21.72 -3.63 -18.16
CA GLN A 166 -20.43 -3.93 -17.54
C GLN A 166 -19.39 -2.82 -17.77
N ASN A 167 -18.66 -2.46 -16.72
CA ASN A 167 -17.60 -1.44 -16.74
C ASN A 167 -18.05 -0.08 -17.34
N GLU A 168 -19.31 0.34 -17.14
CA GLU A 168 -19.81 1.61 -17.68
C GLU A 168 -19.04 2.81 -17.14
N LEU A 169 -18.73 2.82 -15.84
CA LEU A 169 -17.94 3.88 -15.21
C LEU A 169 -16.56 4.02 -15.85
N GLY A 170 -15.83 2.90 -16.02
CA GLY A 170 -14.52 2.90 -16.68
C GLY A 170 -14.61 3.39 -18.12
N ARG A 171 -15.63 2.95 -18.88
CA ARG A 171 -15.85 3.42 -20.25
C ARG A 171 -16.11 4.93 -20.33
N ILE A 172 -16.90 5.49 -19.42
CA ILE A 172 -17.13 6.95 -19.36
C ILE A 172 -15.81 7.68 -19.09
N VAL A 173 -15.02 7.20 -18.12
CA VAL A 173 -13.73 7.79 -17.76
C VAL A 173 -12.76 7.75 -18.95
N GLU A 174 -12.59 6.58 -19.58
CA GLU A 174 -11.69 6.41 -20.74
C GLU A 174 -12.11 7.29 -21.92
N GLN A 175 -13.41 7.31 -22.26
CA GLN A 175 -13.93 8.13 -23.37
C GLN A 175 -13.78 9.64 -23.11
N ALA A 176 -13.78 10.06 -21.85
CA ALA A 176 -13.54 11.44 -21.47
C ALA A 176 -12.04 11.82 -21.37
N GLY A 177 -11.12 10.88 -21.69
CA GLY A 177 -9.68 11.08 -21.64
C GLY A 177 -9.08 10.89 -20.24
N GLY A 178 -9.82 10.25 -19.33
CA GLY A 178 -9.35 9.94 -17.99
C GLY A 178 -8.34 8.79 -17.99
N VAL A 179 -7.38 8.86 -17.07
CA VAL A 179 -6.30 7.88 -16.96
C VAL A 179 -6.10 7.47 -15.51
N GLY A 180 -5.65 6.22 -15.32
CA GLY A 180 -5.29 5.70 -14.02
C GLY A 180 -6.48 5.50 -13.07
N LEU A 181 -7.68 5.21 -13.59
CA LEU A 181 -8.82 4.77 -12.78
C LEU A 181 -8.48 3.49 -12.05
N ASN A 182 -8.33 3.64 -10.74
CA ASN A 182 -8.02 2.54 -9.87
C ASN A 182 -8.49 2.81 -8.44
N ALA A 183 -8.44 1.76 -7.62
CA ALA A 183 -8.56 1.87 -6.19
C ALA A 183 -7.55 0.94 -5.52
N THR A 184 -7.37 1.16 -4.22
CA THR A 184 -6.59 0.27 -3.37
C THR A 184 -7.20 0.24 -2.00
N THR A 185 -7.36 -0.96 -1.45
CA THR A 185 -7.64 -1.19 -0.04
C THR A 185 -6.38 -1.62 0.70
N SER A 186 -6.16 -1.00 1.86
CA SER A 186 -5.08 -1.33 2.79
C SER A 186 -5.66 -1.77 4.13
N SER A 187 -4.80 -2.04 5.11
CA SER A 187 -5.25 -2.30 6.47
C SER A 187 -6.01 -1.11 7.08
N GLU A 188 -5.84 0.12 6.60
CA GLU A 188 -6.31 1.33 7.32
C GLU A 188 -7.19 2.24 6.48
N ALA A 189 -7.18 2.07 5.17
CA ALA A 189 -7.77 3.01 4.23
C ALA A 189 -8.12 2.33 2.91
N THR A 190 -9.21 2.80 2.31
CA THR A 190 -9.58 2.54 0.93
C THR A 190 -9.52 3.84 0.14
N LYS A 191 -8.79 3.81 -0.97
CA LYS A 191 -8.51 4.99 -1.79
C LYS A 191 -8.98 4.76 -3.20
N TYR A 192 -9.62 5.77 -3.78
CA TYR A 192 -10.08 5.76 -5.17
C TYR A 192 -9.44 6.93 -5.90
N PHE A 193 -8.82 6.68 -7.05
CA PHE A 193 -8.04 7.71 -7.71
C PHE A 193 -7.99 7.56 -9.22
N TYR A 194 -7.93 8.70 -9.89
CA TYR A 194 -7.78 8.84 -11.33
C TYR A 194 -7.42 10.28 -11.69
N SER A 195 -7.01 10.50 -12.92
CA SER A 195 -6.73 11.83 -13.44
C SER A 195 -7.58 12.11 -14.68
N PHE A 196 -7.88 13.39 -14.90
CA PHE A 196 -8.53 13.88 -16.10
C PHE A 196 -7.83 15.13 -16.66
N PRO A 197 -8.08 15.48 -17.93
CA PRO A 197 -7.91 16.86 -18.39
C PRO A 197 -8.71 17.85 -17.54
N SER A 198 -8.19 19.05 -17.28
CA SER A 198 -8.79 20.02 -16.35
C SER A 198 -10.23 20.41 -16.67
N ASN A 199 -10.63 20.40 -17.94
CA ASN A 199 -12.00 20.71 -18.37
C ASN A 199 -13.03 19.61 -18.03
N LYS A 200 -12.62 18.50 -17.40
CA LYS A 200 -13.51 17.42 -16.95
C LYS A 200 -13.70 17.38 -15.43
N LEU A 201 -13.33 18.45 -14.71
CA LEU A 201 -13.53 18.57 -13.26
C LEU A 201 -14.98 18.24 -12.83
N GLU A 202 -15.97 18.82 -13.50
CA GLU A 202 -17.39 18.59 -13.16
C GLU A 202 -17.82 17.14 -13.45
N LEU A 203 -17.26 16.50 -14.49
CA LEU A 203 -17.50 15.08 -14.74
C LEU A 203 -16.96 14.23 -13.59
N TRP A 204 -15.77 14.51 -13.08
CA TRP A 204 -15.24 13.85 -11.89
C TRP A 204 -16.17 14.04 -10.68
N MET A 205 -16.58 15.27 -10.40
CA MET A 205 -17.51 15.58 -9.30
C MET A 205 -18.82 14.77 -9.39
N SER A 206 -19.37 14.67 -10.60
CA SER A 206 -20.56 13.87 -10.87
C SER A 206 -20.32 12.37 -10.63
N LEU A 207 -19.29 11.79 -11.25
CA LEU A 207 -19.02 10.36 -11.17
C LEU A 207 -18.64 9.91 -9.75
N GLU A 208 -17.79 10.67 -9.07
CA GLU A 208 -17.29 10.33 -7.75
C GLU A 208 -18.37 10.52 -6.67
N SER A 209 -19.20 11.56 -6.79
CA SER A 209 -20.33 11.74 -5.86
C SER A 209 -21.42 10.68 -6.08
N GLU A 210 -21.74 10.30 -7.32
CA GLU A 210 -22.73 9.25 -7.55
C GLU A 210 -22.25 7.90 -7.00
N ARG A 211 -20.94 7.62 -7.06
CA ARG A 211 -20.32 6.37 -6.57
C ARG A 211 -20.61 6.08 -5.11
N PHE A 212 -20.64 7.10 -4.24
CA PHE A 212 -20.91 6.92 -2.81
C PHE A 212 -22.26 7.48 -2.36
N LEU A 213 -23.06 8.07 -3.26
CA LEU A 213 -24.40 8.52 -2.90
C LEU A 213 -25.42 7.39 -3.03
N ASN A 214 -25.42 6.67 -4.16
CA ASN A 214 -26.36 5.56 -4.42
C ASN A 214 -25.68 4.36 -5.11
N PRO A 215 -24.66 3.72 -4.51
CA PRO A 215 -24.05 2.54 -5.11
C PRO A 215 -25.03 1.36 -5.15
N GLU A 216 -25.01 0.60 -6.24
CA GLU A 216 -25.71 -0.69 -6.30
C GLU A 216 -24.72 -1.82 -6.00
N LEU A 217 -24.47 -2.06 -4.71
CA LEU A 217 -23.47 -3.01 -4.22
C LEU A 217 -23.86 -4.48 -4.46
N ARG A 218 -25.10 -4.76 -4.84
CA ARG A 218 -25.57 -6.13 -5.11
C ARG A 218 -25.33 -6.56 -6.55
N ARG A 219 -25.14 -5.59 -7.45
CA ARG A 219 -24.82 -5.85 -8.85
C ARG A 219 -23.50 -6.61 -8.93
N GLU A 220 -23.54 -7.75 -9.60
CA GLU A 220 -22.39 -8.65 -9.78
C GLU A 220 -21.75 -9.16 -8.47
N PHE A 221 -22.40 -8.99 -7.31
CA PHE A 221 -21.88 -9.41 -6.01
C PHE A 221 -21.37 -10.86 -5.99
N PHE A 222 -22.18 -11.80 -6.47
CA PHE A 222 -21.83 -13.23 -6.46
C PHE A 222 -20.75 -13.59 -7.47
N LYS A 223 -20.63 -12.83 -8.57
CA LYS A 223 -19.54 -12.97 -9.53
C LYS A 223 -18.24 -12.45 -8.92
N GLU A 224 -18.26 -11.26 -8.34
CA GLU A 224 -17.10 -10.67 -7.67
C GLU A 224 -16.63 -11.50 -6.48
N LYS A 225 -17.54 -12.11 -5.71
CA LYS A 225 -17.17 -13.08 -4.68
C LYS A 225 -16.28 -14.19 -5.23
N LYS A 226 -16.62 -14.76 -6.39
CA LYS A 226 -15.80 -15.80 -7.04
C LYS A 226 -14.46 -15.26 -7.51
N VAL A 227 -14.43 -14.05 -8.07
CA VAL A 227 -13.19 -13.38 -8.50
C VAL A 227 -12.25 -13.16 -7.32
N ILE A 228 -12.76 -12.63 -6.21
CA ILE A 228 -11.98 -12.37 -4.99
C ILE A 228 -11.47 -13.68 -4.37
N LEU A 229 -12.27 -14.75 -4.37
CA LEU A 229 -11.82 -16.07 -3.92
C LEU A 229 -10.68 -16.61 -4.79
N GLU A 230 -10.74 -16.45 -6.11
CA GLU A 230 -9.64 -16.85 -7.00
C GLU A 230 -8.42 -15.93 -6.84
N GLU A 231 -8.61 -14.64 -6.59
CA GLU A 231 -7.52 -13.73 -6.26
C GLU A 231 -6.82 -14.17 -4.96
N ARG A 232 -7.58 -14.46 -3.90
CA ARG A 232 -7.02 -14.99 -2.64
C ARG A 232 -6.26 -16.27 -2.89
N ARG A 233 -6.83 -17.19 -3.68
CA ARG A 233 -6.19 -18.45 -4.03
C ARG A 233 -4.87 -18.22 -4.75
N MET A 234 -4.80 -17.28 -5.69
CA MET A 234 -3.56 -16.97 -6.42
C MET A 234 -2.53 -16.22 -5.58
N ARG A 235 -2.95 -15.21 -4.81
CA ARG A 235 -2.05 -14.30 -4.09
C ARG A 235 -1.60 -14.81 -2.73
N VAL A 236 -2.42 -15.65 -2.09
CA VAL A 236 -2.19 -16.19 -0.74
C VAL A 236 -2.07 -17.70 -0.79
N ASP A 237 -3.14 -18.43 -1.08
CA ASP A 237 -3.18 -19.88 -0.83
C ASP A 237 -2.19 -20.67 -1.70
N ASN A 238 -1.98 -20.28 -2.96
CA ASN A 238 -1.02 -20.90 -3.88
C ASN A 238 0.34 -20.16 -3.93
N SER A 239 0.51 -19.11 -3.13
CA SER A 239 1.73 -18.31 -3.09
C SER A 239 2.50 -18.59 -1.80
N PRO A 240 3.71 -19.18 -1.87
CA PRO A 240 4.53 -19.37 -0.67
C PRO A 240 4.81 -18.07 0.09
N ILE A 241 4.99 -16.98 -0.64
CA ILE A 241 5.18 -15.63 -0.07
C ILE A 241 3.91 -15.12 0.59
N GLY A 242 2.75 -15.35 -0.03
CA GLY A 242 1.45 -14.95 0.53
C GLY A 242 1.14 -15.67 1.83
N GLN A 243 1.28 -17.00 1.86
CA GLN A 243 1.14 -17.79 3.09
C GLN A 243 2.15 -17.34 4.16
N MET A 244 3.40 -17.04 3.76
CA MET A 244 4.43 -16.57 4.66
C MET A 244 4.03 -15.25 5.35
N ILE A 245 3.52 -14.28 4.60
CA ILE A 245 3.08 -13.00 5.14
C ILE A 245 1.83 -13.15 6.02
N GLU A 246 0.86 -13.97 5.63
CA GLU A 246 -0.34 -14.21 6.45
C GLU A 246 0.03 -14.83 7.80
N ASN A 247 0.87 -15.88 7.82
CA ASN A 247 1.36 -16.51 9.05
C ASN A 247 2.24 -15.55 9.88
N PHE A 248 3.00 -14.68 9.21
CA PHE A 248 3.84 -13.70 9.89
C PHE A 248 3.00 -12.66 10.65
N ASN A 249 1.98 -12.10 10.01
CA ASN A 249 1.06 -11.16 10.66
C ASN A 249 0.30 -11.84 11.81
N ASP A 250 -0.16 -13.08 11.62
CA ASP A 250 -0.86 -13.84 12.66
C ASP A 250 0.01 -14.13 13.88
N THR A 251 1.31 -14.39 13.65
CA THR A 251 2.29 -14.62 14.71
C THR A 251 2.70 -13.32 15.42
N ALA A 252 2.92 -12.25 14.67
CA ALA A 252 3.39 -10.98 15.22
C ALA A 252 2.35 -10.32 16.13
N PHE A 253 1.09 -10.28 15.68
CA PHE A 253 0.00 -9.58 16.35
C PHE A 253 -1.00 -10.56 17.03
N GLU A 254 -1.17 -10.42 18.34
CA GLU A 254 -2.08 -11.24 19.14
C GLU A 254 -3.51 -10.70 19.12
N LYS A 255 -3.68 -9.38 19.26
CA LYS A 255 -5.00 -8.74 19.42
C LYS A 255 -5.30 -7.73 18.33
N HIS A 256 -4.30 -7.00 17.86
CA HIS A 256 -4.51 -5.92 16.91
C HIS A 256 -4.99 -6.47 15.55
N PRO A 257 -6.00 -5.86 14.91
CA PRO A 257 -6.54 -6.33 13.64
C PRO A 257 -5.56 -6.40 12.46
N TYR A 258 -4.37 -5.79 12.59
CA TYR A 258 -3.26 -5.97 11.64
C TYR A 258 -2.84 -7.42 11.42
N LYS A 259 -3.18 -8.32 12.36
CA LYS A 259 -2.99 -9.76 12.16
C LYS A 259 -3.76 -10.32 10.95
N ARG A 260 -4.85 -9.66 10.55
CA ARG A 260 -5.78 -10.15 9.53
C ARG A 260 -5.30 -9.81 8.13
N PRO A 261 -5.44 -10.72 7.15
CA PRO A 261 -5.16 -10.41 5.76
C PRO A 261 -6.20 -9.43 5.22
N VAL A 262 -5.77 -8.38 4.49
CA VAL A 262 -6.69 -7.36 3.91
C VAL A 262 -7.69 -7.97 2.94
N ILE A 263 -7.32 -9.04 2.23
CA ILE A 263 -8.24 -9.76 1.33
C ILE A 263 -9.33 -10.54 2.07
N GLY A 264 -9.17 -10.77 3.38
CA GLY A 264 -10.06 -11.58 4.22
C GLY A 264 -9.73 -13.07 4.20
N TYR A 265 -10.23 -13.80 5.21
CA TYR A 265 -10.12 -15.27 5.27
C TYR A 265 -11.09 -15.94 4.29
N ASP A 266 -10.73 -17.10 3.74
CA ASP A 266 -11.56 -17.82 2.75
C ASP A 266 -12.99 -18.09 3.27
N GLU A 267 -13.12 -18.56 4.52
CA GLU A 267 -14.42 -18.84 5.14
C GLU A 267 -15.27 -17.57 5.28
N ASP A 268 -14.68 -16.47 5.73
CA ASP A 268 -15.36 -15.18 5.86
C ASP A 268 -15.86 -14.69 4.50
N ILE A 269 -15.01 -14.70 3.46
CA ILE A 269 -15.39 -14.26 2.11
C ILE A 269 -16.55 -15.09 1.54
N ARG A 270 -16.53 -16.42 1.76
CA ARG A 270 -17.64 -17.30 1.34
C ARG A 270 -18.94 -16.93 2.05
N ASN A 271 -18.86 -16.62 3.33
CA ASN A 271 -19.98 -16.30 4.21
C ASN A 271 -20.44 -14.84 4.17
N LEU A 272 -19.72 -13.94 3.47
CA LEU A 272 -20.16 -12.55 3.27
C LEU A 272 -21.48 -12.48 2.50
N THR A 273 -22.37 -11.60 2.93
CA THR A 273 -23.65 -11.33 2.26
C THR A 273 -23.68 -9.92 1.67
N THR A 274 -24.62 -9.67 0.78
CA THR A 274 -24.89 -8.32 0.26
C THR A 274 -25.24 -7.34 1.38
N GLN A 275 -25.94 -7.81 2.42
CA GLN A 275 -26.28 -7.03 3.61
C GLN A 275 -25.04 -6.64 4.43
N ASP A 276 -24.07 -7.55 4.59
CA ASP A 276 -22.84 -7.26 5.34
C ASP A 276 -22.05 -6.11 4.67
N VAL A 277 -21.93 -6.15 3.33
CA VAL A 277 -21.27 -5.08 2.56
C VAL A 277 -22.07 -3.78 2.67
N GLN A 278 -23.40 -3.84 2.52
CA GLN A 278 -24.26 -2.66 2.64
C GLN A 278 -24.13 -1.99 4.02
N GLN A 279 -24.14 -2.79 5.09
CA GLN A 279 -23.97 -2.28 6.45
C GLN A 279 -22.57 -1.66 6.65
N PHE A 280 -21.53 -2.29 6.11
CA PHE A 280 -20.17 -1.75 6.16
C PHE A 280 -20.08 -0.42 5.42
N PHE A 281 -20.68 -0.33 4.23
CA PHE A 281 -20.78 0.92 3.46
C PHE A 281 -21.50 2.01 4.23
N GLU A 282 -22.72 1.74 4.72
CA GLU A 282 -23.53 2.72 5.47
C GLU A 282 -22.86 3.22 6.75
N THR A 283 -22.04 2.37 7.38
CA THR A 283 -21.30 2.72 8.58
C THR A 283 -20.12 3.63 8.25
N TYR A 284 -19.28 3.24 7.28
CA TYR A 284 -17.97 3.86 7.10
C TYR A 284 -17.85 4.86 5.94
N TYR A 285 -18.70 4.76 4.92
CA TYR A 285 -18.69 5.66 3.75
C TYR A 285 -19.61 6.87 3.97
N VAL A 286 -19.51 7.46 5.16
CA VAL A 286 -20.20 8.69 5.52
C VAL A 286 -19.35 9.92 5.16
N PRO A 287 -19.94 11.07 4.79
CA PRO A 287 -19.18 12.24 4.34
C PRO A 287 -18.10 12.69 5.32
N SER A 288 -18.35 12.65 6.64
CA SER A 288 -17.36 13.00 7.67
C SER A 288 -16.17 12.05 7.78
N ASN A 289 -16.22 10.89 7.12
CA ASN A 289 -15.14 9.89 7.06
C ASN A 289 -14.44 9.88 5.69
N LEU A 290 -14.89 10.71 4.74
CA LEU A 290 -14.32 10.85 3.41
C LEU A 290 -13.55 12.17 3.31
N THR A 291 -12.33 12.09 2.77
CA THR A 291 -11.52 13.27 2.44
C THR A 291 -11.05 13.18 1.00
N ALA A 292 -11.27 14.23 0.21
CA ALA A 292 -10.85 14.26 -1.19
C ALA A 292 -9.70 15.26 -1.41
N ALA A 293 -8.75 14.88 -2.26
CA ALA A 293 -7.73 15.79 -2.77
C ALA A 293 -7.89 16.01 -4.27
N VAL A 294 -7.80 17.28 -4.67
CA VAL A 294 -7.86 17.74 -6.06
C VAL A 294 -6.57 18.49 -6.36
N VAL A 295 -5.68 17.89 -7.14
CA VAL A 295 -4.35 18.44 -7.39
C VAL A 295 -4.09 18.58 -8.88
N GLY A 296 -3.85 19.80 -9.35
CA GLY A 296 -3.63 20.09 -10.77
C GLY A 296 -4.05 21.49 -11.17
N ASP A 297 -4.26 21.69 -12.47
CA ASP A 297 -4.73 22.99 -12.99
C ASP A 297 -6.23 23.18 -12.73
N VAL A 298 -6.56 23.61 -11.52
CA VAL A 298 -7.93 23.88 -11.04
C VAL A 298 -8.03 25.21 -10.29
N ASN A 299 -9.25 25.75 -10.25
CA ASN A 299 -9.61 26.88 -9.38
C ASN A 299 -10.31 26.36 -8.11
N ALA A 300 -9.79 26.72 -6.93
CA ALA A 300 -10.33 26.25 -5.66
C ALA A 300 -11.77 26.71 -5.37
N ALA A 301 -12.15 27.92 -5.79
CA ALA A 301 -13.52 28.41 -5.62
C ALA A 301 -14.51 27.61 -6.47
N GLU A 302 -14.10 27.22 -7.68
CA GLU A 302 -14.91 26.36 -8.54
C GLU A 302 -15.03 24.93 -7.98
N VAL A 303 -13.92 24.38 -7.48
CA VAL A 303 -13.93 23.07 -6.79
C VAL A 303 -14.87 23.10 -5.60
N LYS A 304 -14.86 24.17 -4.79
CA LYS A 304 -15.77 24.35 -3.66
C LYS A 304 -17.23 24.41 -4.09
N ARG A 305 -17.56 25.23 -5.09
CA ARG A 305 -18.91 25.35 -5.63
C ARG A 305 -19.44 23.99 -6.12
N LEU A 306 -18.63 23.26 -6.88
CA LEU A 306 -19.00 21.94 -7.38
C LEU A 306 -19.10 20.90 -6.24
N ALA A 307 -18.21 20.95 -5.24
CA ALA A 307 -18.28 20.08 -4.09
C ALA A 307 -19.59 20.27 -3.30
N GLU A 308 -20.03 21.51 -3.10
CA GLU A 308 -21.33 21.83 -2.49
C GLU A 308 -22.50 21.27 -3.31
N VAL A 309 -22.46 21.38 -4.64
CA VAL A 309 -23.52 20.88 -5.53
C VAL A 309 -23.60 19.34 -5.55
N TYR A 310 -22.45 18.67 -5.68
CA TYR A 310 -22.40 17.23 -5.93
C TYR A 310 -22.31 16.40 -4.64
N PHE A 311 -21.45 16.81 -3.71
CA PHE A 311 -21.23 16.09 -2.45
C PHE A 311 -22.04 16.66 -1.29
N GLY A 312 -22.49 17.92 -1.34
CA GLY A 312 -23.38 18.50 -0.33
C GLY A 312 -24.75 17.81 -0.22
N ARG A 313 -25.10 16.96 -1.20
CA ARG A 313 -26.32 16.13 -1.21
C ARG A 313 -26.30 14.98 -0.20
N TYR A 314 -25.13 14.61 0.32
CA TYR A 314 -24.99 13.49 1.23
C TYR A 314 -25.58 13.84 2.59
N GLU A 315 -26.27 12.87 3.20
CA GLU A 315 -26.74 12.98 4.57
C GLU A 315 -25.55 13.12 5.53
N ALA A 316 -25.58 14.18 6.34
CA ALA A 316 -24.58 14.40 7.37
C ALA A 316 -24.71 13.30 8.45
N LYS A 317 -23.63 12.56 8.69
CA LYS A 317 -23.53 11.56 9.73
C LYS A 317 -22.24 11.77 10.53
N PRO A 318 -22.20 11.40 11.82
CA PRO A 318 -20.97 11.49 12.60
C PRO A 318 -19.91 10.53 12.07
N LYS A 319 -18.63 10.90 12.24
CA LYS A 319 -17.52 10.02 11.91
C LYS A 319 -17.61 8.76 12.79
N PRO A 320 -17.49 7.54 12.24
CA PRO A 320 -17.53 6.32 13.03
C PRO A 320 -16.40 6.28 14.06
N GLU A 321 -16.71 5.79 15.25
CA GLU A 321 -15.69 5.53 16.26
C GLU A 321 -14.91 4.25 15.88
N GLN A 322 -13.62 4.40 15.61
CA GLN A 322 -12.73 3.26 15.37
C GLN A 322 -12.29 2.66 16.71
N LYS A 323 -12.93 1.56 17.12
CA LYS A 323 -12.59 0.83 18.35
C LYS A 323 -11.56 -0.25 18.05
N ILE A 324 -10.32 0.16 17.82
CA ILE A 324 -9.22 -0.74 17.50
C ILE A 324 -8.57 -1.27 18.77
N ALA A 325 -8.42 -2.59 18.88
CA ALA A 325 -7.75 -3.23 20.01
C ALA A 325 -6.26 -2.90 20.00
N VAL A 326 -5.74 -2.41 21.12
CA VAL A 326 -4.30 -2.13 21.29
C VAL A 326 -3.53 -3.45 21.41
N GLU A 327 -2.43 -3.55 20.67
CA GLU A 327 -1.53 -4.71 20.74
C GLU A 327 -0.78 -4.71 22.10
N PRO A 328 -0.81 -5.82 22.87
CA PRO A 328 0.05 -5.95 24.03
C PRO A 328 1.53 -5.93 23.63
N LYS A 329 2.39 -5.40 24.51
CA LYS A 329 3.84 -5.45 24.28
C LYS A 329 4.30 -6.91 24.22
N GLN A 330 5.01 -7.25 23.14
CA GLN A 330 5.66 -8.56 23.03
C GLN A 330 6.76 -8.71 24.09
N THR A 331 6.79 -9.85 24.77
CA THR A 331 7.73 -10.13 25.88
C THR A 331 8.74 -11.24 25.59
N GLN A 332 8.58 -11.96 24.48
CA GLN A 332 9.43 -13.09 24.08
C GLN A 332 9.55 -13.14 22.56
N GLU A 333 10.64 -13.71 22.06
CA GLU A 333 10.80 -13.97 20.63
C GLU A 333 9.74 -14.96 20.13
N LYS A 334 9.16 -14.67 18.96
CA LYS A 334 8.23 -15.56 18.27
C LYS A 334 8.86 -16.04 16.99
N GLU A 335 8.78 -17.33 16.68
CA GLU A 335 9.31 -17.90 15.44
C GLU A 335 8.35 -18.94 14.86
N PHE A 336 8.24 -18.96 13.53
CA PHE A 336 7.60 -20.06 12.80
C PHE A 336 8.39 -20.43 11.54
N THR A 337 8.21 -21.67 11.09
CA THR A 337 8.84 -22.18 9.86
C THR A 337 7.80 -22.85 8.96
N LEU A 338 7.75 -22.45 7.69
CA LEU A 338 6.91 -23.05 6.67
C LEU A 338 7.76 -23.87 5.68
N ASN A 339 7.30 -25.08 5.35
CA ASN A 339 7.95 -25.96 4.39
C ASN A 339 7.10 -26.04 3.10
N LEU A 340 7.41 -25.18 2.12
CA LEU A 340 6.63 -25.02 0.88
C LEU A 340 7.55 -25.17 -0.36
N PRO A 341 7.02 -25.54 -1.53
CA PRO A 341 7.82 -25.64 -2.77
C PRO A 341 8.26 -24.25 -3.24
N SER A 342 9.34 -23.73 -2.66
CA SER A 342 9.82 -22.35 -2.83
C SER A 342 11.32 -22.23 -2.58
N GLN A 343 11.91 -21.09 -2.96
CA GLN A 343 13.27 -20.74 -2.53
C GLN A 343 13.27 -20.38 -1.03
N PRO A 344 14.35 -20.69 -0.28
CA PRO A 344 14.42 -20.30 1.11
C PRO A 344 14.32 -18.77 1.26
N TRP A 345 13.49 -18.33 2.20
CA TRP A 345 13.24 -16.91 2.44
C TRP A 345 13.19 -16.63 3.94
N TYR A 346 13.91 -15.61 4.37
CA TYR A 346 14.00 -15.19 5.76
C TYR A 346 13.24 -13.88 5.97
N LEU A 347 12.48 -13.79 7.06
CA LEU A 347 11.70 -12.63 7.45
C LEU A 347 11.88 -12.38 8.96
N GLU A 348 12.10 -11.13 9.35
CA GLU A 348 12.26 -10.71 10.74
C GLU A 348 11.60 -9.36 10.93
N GLY A 349 10.73 -9.21 11.94
CA GLY A 349 10.07 -7.94 12.24
C GLY A 349 10.09 -7.59 13.72
N TYR A 350 9.97 -6.30 13.96
CA TYR A 350 10.06 -5.69 15.28
C TYR A 350 8.94 -4.68 15.49
N HIS A 351 8.22 -4.75 16.62
CA HIS A 351 7.18 -3.76 16.89
C HIS A 351 7.78 -2.38 17.10
N ARG A 352 7.15 -1.38 16.49
CA ARG A 352 7.45 0.03 16.59
C ARG A 352 6.17 0.86 16.78
N PRO A 353 6.26 2.08 17.32
CA PRO A 353 5.13 2.99 17.44
C PRO A 353 4.52 3.41 16.08
N SER A 354 3.36 4.07 16.14
CA SER A 354 2.65 4.66 15.00
C SER A 354 3.41 5.83 14.35
N LEU A 355 2.95 6.26 13.17
CA LEU A 355 3.44 7.42 12.41
C LEU A 355 3.55 8.72 13.24
N ASN A 356 2.65 8.94 14.21
CA ASN A 356 2.64 10.15 15.05
C ASN A 356 3.75 10.19 16.13
N HIS A 357 4.53 9.13 16.28
CA HIS A 357 5.60 9.09 17.27
C HIS A 357 6.78 9.99 16.86
N PRO A 358 7.41 10.73 17.80
CA PRO A 358 8.51 11.65 17.48
C PRO A 358 9.70 10.97 16.79
N ASP A 359 9.97 9.70 17.12
CA ASP A 359 11.04 8.91 16.49
C ASP A 359 10.67 8.33 15.12
N ASN A 360 9.52 8.66 14.52
CA ASN A 360 9.12 8.12 13.20
C ASN A 360 10.21 8.35 12.14
N ALA A 361 10.77 9.56 12.06
CA ALA A 361 11.86 9.87 11.15
C ALA A 361 13.14 9.05 11.42
N VAL A 362 13.39 8.67 12.68
CA VAL A 362 14.55 7.82 13.03
C VAL A 362 14.36 6.40 12.51
N TYR A 363 13.15 5.84 12.63
CA TYR A 363 12.80 4.53 12.06
C TYR A 363 12.97 4.51 10.53
N ASP A 364 12.49 5.54 9.84
CA ASP A 364 12.63 5.65 8.39
C ASP A 364 14.12 5.71 7.99
N ILE A 365 14.93 6.50 8.71
CA ILE A 365 16.38 6.57 8.50
C ILE A 365 17.07 5.22 8.76
N ILE A 366 16.67 4.47 9.80
CA ILE A 366 17.20 3.12 10.05
C ILE A 366 16.86 2.18 8.88
N GLY A 367 15.63 2.23 8.37
CA GLY A 367 15.19 1.44 7.22
C GLY A 367 16.03 1.76 5.99
N SER A 368 16.18 3.04 5.67
CA SER A 368 17.01 3.48 4.54
C SER A 368 18.50 3.14 4.71
N LEU A 369 19.06 3.24 5.92
CA LEU A 369 20.45 2.84 6.21
C LEU A 369 20.69 1.35 5.92
N LEU A 370 19.75 0.52 6.33
CA LEU A 370 19.85 -0.93 6.18
C LEU A 370 19.53 -1.38 4.76
N SER A 371 18.62 -0.72 4.05
CA SER A 371 17.98 -1.32 2.87
C SER A 371 18.02 -0.50 1.57
N ASP A 372 18.25 0.82 1.62
CA ASP A 372 18.12 1.66 0.42
C ASP A 372 19.33 1.60 -0.53
N GLY A 373 19.11 0.90 -1.65
CA GLY A 373 20.02 0.85 -2.79
C GLY A 373 21.27 -0.01 -2.55
N ARG A 374 22.14 -0.07 -3.55
CA ARG A 374 23.36 -0.91 -3.54
C ARG A 374 24.42 -0.46 -2.51
N THR A 375 24.19 0.67 -1.85
CA THR A 375 25.10 1.22 -0.85
C THR A 375 24.65 0.96 0.59
N SER A 376 23.49 0.32 0.77
CA SER A 376 22.94 -0.04 2.06
C SER A 376 23.73 -1.16 2.74
N ARG A 377 23.64 -1.22 4.07
CA ARG A 377 24.42 -2.19 4.85
C ARG A 377 24.02 -3.64 4.56
N LEU A 378 22.71 -3.91 4.42
CA LEU A 378 22.25 -5.28 4.13
C LEU A 378 22.66 -5.71 2.72
N TYR A 379 22.56 -4.84 1.72
CA TYR A 379 22.99 -5.19 0.37
C TYR A 379 24.50 -5.49 0.32
N LYS A 380 25.33 -4.57 0.84
CA LYS A 380 26.79 -4.77 0.85
C LYS A 380 27.20 -6.05 1.57
N SER A 381 26.68 -6.26 2.77
CA SER A 381 27.10 -7.40 3.58
C SER A 381 26.52 -8.73 3.09
N LEU A 382 25.19 -8.82 2.93
CA LEU A 382 24.53 -10.10 2.64
C LEU A 382 24.57 -10.48 1.16
N VAL A 383 24.54 -9.50 0.24
CA VAL A 383 24.46 -9.77 -1.21
C VAL A 383 25.84 -9.71 -1.87
N GLU A 384 26.61 -8.65 -1.63
CA GLU A 384 27.88 -8.41 -2.34
C GLU A 384 29.07 -9.14 -1.69
N GLU A 385 29.30 -8.93 -0.38
CA GLU A 385 30.48 -9.44 0.32
C GLU A 385 30.35 -10.93 0.70
N LYS A 386 29.29 -11.29 1.46
CA LYS A 386 29.12 -12.66 1.95
C LYS A 386 28.40 -13.58 0.96
N GLN A 387 27.72 -13.02 -0.04
CA GLN A 387 26.94 -13.76 -1.05
C GLN A 387 25.97 -14.78 -0.43
N LEU A 388 25.32 -14.39 0.68
CA LEU A 388 24.35 -15.21 1.42
C LEU A 388 22.92 -15.02 0.91
N ALA A 389 22.62 -13.86 0.32
CA ALA A 389 21.30 -13.51 -0.16
C ALA A 389 21.34 -12.97 -1.59
N LEU A 390 20.31 -13.27 -2.37
CA LEU A 390 20.06 -12.66 -3.68
C LEU A 390 19.50 -11.24 -3.52
N ALA A 391 18.75 -11.01 -2.44
CA ALA A 391 18.22 -9.71 -2.07
C ALA A 391 18.10 -9.65 -0.55
N ALA A 392 18.38 -8.49 0.05
CA ALA A 392 18.15 -8.22 1.46
C ALA A 392 17.64 -6.79 1.60
N GLN A 393 16.45 -6.63 2.16
CA GLN A 393 15.71 -5.38 2.22
C GLN A 393 14.93 -5.28 3.53
N GLY A 394 14.36 -4.11 3.77
CA GLY A 394 13.60 -3.81 4.96
C GLY A 394 12.95 -2.45 4.83
N PHE A 395 11.88 -2.26 5.58
CA PHE A 395 11.05 -1.08 5.51
C PHE A 395 10.34 -0.85 6.85
N SER A 396 9.90 0.39 7.02
CA SER A 396 9.24 0.92 8.21
C SER A 396 7.75 1.06 7.90
N GLY A 397 6.85 0.55 8.75
CA GLY A 397 5.40 0.67 8.55
C GLY A 397 4.76 -0.54 7.87
N PHE A 398 4.72 -1.68 8.56
CA PHE A 398 4.05 -2.90 8.10
C PHE A 398 3.10 -3.49 9.15
N PRO A 399 1.88 -3.94 8.81
CA PRO A 399 1.20 -3.85 7.50
C PRO A 399 0.53 -2.49 7.24
N GLY A 400 0.59 -1.57 8.20
CA GLY A 400 0.17 -0.18 8.09
C GLY A 400 1.03 0.71 9.01
N ASP A 401 0.75 2.00 9.09
CA ASP A 401 1.52 2.95 9.90
C ASP A 401 0.68 3.92 10.77
N LYS A 402 -0.66 3.92 10.64
CA LYS A 402 -1.58 4.71 11.47
C LYS A 402 -1.54 4.29 12.94
N TYR A 403 -1.44 2.99 13.22
CA TYR A 403 -1.32 2.41 14.57
C TYR A 403 0.08 1.82 14.79
N PRO A 404 0.45 1.43 16.04
CA PRO A 404 1.69 0.70 16.29
C PRO A 404 1.81 -0.53 15.38
N ASN A 405 2.96 -0.65 14.72
CA ASN A 405 3.17 -1.52 13.56
C ASN A 405 4.55 -2.17 13.65
N LEU A 406 5.02 -2.78 12.55
CA LEU A 406 6.30 -3.45 12.47
C LEU A 406 7.30 -2.67 11.61
N MET A 407 8.56 -2.72 12.02
CA MET A 407 9.69 -2.62 11.10
C MET A 407 10.02 -4.01 10.61
N LEU A 408 10.03 -4.22 9.29
CA LEU A 408 10.19 -5.53 8.68
C LEU A 408 11.49 -5.61 7.89
N PHE A 409 12.23 -6.69 8.04
CA PHE A 409 13.42 -7.02 7.26
C PHE A 409 13.27 -8.40 6.65
N TYR A 410 13.69 -8.56 5.41
CA TYR A 410 13.68 -9.84 4.73
C TYR A 410 14.92 -10.06 3.87
N ALA A 411 15.22 -11.31 3.61
CA ALA A 411 16.29 -11.70 2.72
C ALA A 411 15.97 -12.98 1.96
N LEU A 412 16.11 -12.93 0.64
CA LEU A 412 15.99 -14.09 -0.25
C LEU A 412 17.33 -14.82 -0.27
N THR A 413 17.37 -16.06 0.24
CA THR A 413 18.60 -16.81 0.41
C THR A 413 19.23 -17.20 -0.95
N ALA A 414 20.55 -17.11 -1.05
CA ALA A 414 21.29 -17.55 -2.23
C ALA A 414 21.31 -19.09 -2.32
N PRO A 415 21.38 -19.67 -3.54
CA PRO A 415 21.48 -21.12 -3.71
C PRO A 415 22.66 -21.72 -2.93
N GLY A 416 22.41 -22.82 -2.22
CA GLY A 416 23.44 -23.51 -1.42
C GLY A 416 23.74 -22.88 -0.06
N ARG A 417 23.02 -21.83 0.34
CA ARG A 417 23.10 -21.19 1.67
C ARG A 417 21.88 -21.51 2.51
N SER A 418 22.00 -21.31 3.82
CA SER A 418 20.93 -21.52 4.80
C SER A 418 20.28 -20.22 5.25
N VAL A 419 19.01 -20.30 5.67
CA VAL A 419 18.29 -19.17 6.27
C VAL A 419 18.91 -18.72 7.60
N ASP A 420 19.57 -19.62 8.33
CA ASP A 420 20.19 -19.31 9.62
C ASP A 420 21.50 -18.51 9.44
N GLU A 421 22.28 -18.78 8.38
CA GLU A 421 23.43 -17.95 8.00
C GLU A 421 22.97 -16.52 7.65
N VAL A 422 21.88 -16.41 6.89
CA VAL A 422 21.27 -15.12 6.52
C VAL A 422 20.77 -14.38 7.75
N ALA A 423 20.06 -15.06 8.66
CA ALA A 423 19.57 -14.50 9.91
C ALA A 423 20.73 -13.95 10.76
N THR A 424 21.81 -14.73 10.88
CA THR A 424 23.00 -14.32 11.63
C THR A 424 23.63 -13.07 11.01
N ALA A 425 23.84 -13.06 9.69
CA ALA A 425 24.43 -11.92 9.00
C ALA A 425 23.56 -10.66 9.06
N LEU A 426 22.23 -10.81 9.00
CA LEU A 426 21.28 -9.69 9.16
C LEU A 426 21.39 -9.10 10.57
N ARG A 427 21.36 -9.96 11.60
CA ARG A 427 21.45 -9.55 13.00
C ARG A 427 22.79 -8.90 13.33
N GLU A 428 23.90 -9.33 12.71
CA GLU A 428 25.19 -8.65 12.84
C GLU A 428 25.11 -7.18 12.41
N GLN A 429 24.38 -6.87 11.33
CA GLN A 429 24.22 -5.47 10.87
C GLN A 429 23.34 -4.66 11.82
N ILE A 430 22.31 -5.28 12.40
CA ILE A 430 21.45 -4.66 13.42
C ILE A 430 22.25 -4.39 14.71
N GLU A 431 23.04 -5.35 15.19
CA GLU A 431 23.90 -5.17 16.37
C GLU A 431 25.01 -4.14 16.13
N ALA A 432 25.51 -4.03 14.89
CA ALA A 432 26.43 -2.96 14.53
C ALA A 432 25.78 -1.57 14.64
N LEU A 433 24.48 -1.41 14.34
CA LEU A 433 23.77 -0.15 14.55
C LEU A 433 23.60 0.21 16.04
N LYS A 434 23.50 -0.80 16.92
CA LYS A 434 23.37 -0.60 18.38
C LYS A 434 24.68 -0.19 19.04
N THR A 435 25.81 -0.58 18.46
CA THR A 435 27.14 -0.45 19.10
C THR A 435 28.04 0.58 18.42
N LYS A 436 27.94 0.75 17.11
CA LYS A 436 28.81 1.63 16.32
C LYS A 436 28.00 2.81 15.75
N PRO A 437 28.30 4.06 16.14
CA PRO A 437 27.65 5.22 15.55
C PRO A 437 27.81 5.25 14.03
N VAL A 438 26.73 5.62 13.35
CA VAL A 438 26.73 5.84 11.90
C VAL A 438 27.65 7.03 11.59
N SER A 439 28.52 6.89 10.59
CA SER A 439 29.41 7.98 10.19
C SER A 439 28.60 9.19 9.66
N ALA A 440 29.09 10.40 9.88
CA ALA A 440 28.41 11.61 9.39
C ALA A 440 28.16 11.58 7.86
N LYS A 441 29.12 11.05 7.09
CA LYS A 441 29.00 10.91 5.64
C LYS A 441 27.90 9.92 5.24
N GLU A 442 27.81 8.79 5.92
CA GLU A 442 26.79 7.78 5.67
C GLU A 442 25.39 8.30 6.02
N LEU A 443 25.26 8.93 7.19
CA LEU A 443 24.00 9.53 7.64
C LEU A 443 23.53 10.63 6.68
N GLN A 444 24.43 11.53 6.25
CA GLN A 444 24.07 12.61 5.33
C GLN A 444 23.62 12.07 3.95
N ARG A 445 24.28 11.00 3.47
CA ARG A 445 23.87 10.33 2.23
C ARG A 445 22.45 9.79 2.35
N VAL A 446 22.13 9.12 3.45
CA VAL A 446 20.80 8.54 3.67
C VAL A 446 19.74 9.63 3.79
N LYS A 447 19.99 10.69 4.56
CA LYS A 447 19.10 11.86 4.64
C LYS A 447 18.83 12.49 3.27
N THR A 448 19.89 12.66 2.48
CA THR A 448 19.78 13.17 1.09
C THR A 448 18.90 12.28 0.24
N ASN A 449 19.09 10.96 0.32
CA ASN A 449 18.31 9.99 -0.45
C ASN A 449 16.83 9.96 -0.02
N ALA A 450 16.55 9.94 1.28
CA ALA A 450 15.19 9.97 1.83
C ALA A 450 14.46 11.24 1.39
N ARG A 451 15.11 12.41 1.51
CA ARG A 451 14.59 13.69 1.02
C ARG A 451 14.30 13.65 -0.48
N ALA A 452 15.26 13.18 -1.29
CA ALA A 452 15.09 13.10 -2.73
C ALA A 452 13.96 12.13 -3.11
N GLY A 453 13.79 11.04 -2.36
CA GLY A 453 12.69 10.09 -2.50
C GLY A 453 11.34 10.75 -2.28
N LEU A 454 11.19 11.50 -1.19
CA LEU A 454 9.96 12.23 -0.91
C LEU A 454 9.70 13.31 -1.97
N LEU A 455 10.69 14.13 -2.33
CA LEU A 455 10.50 15.16 -3.36
C LEU A 455 10.06 14.58 -4.71
N ARG A 456 10.59 13.41 -5.10
CA ARG A 456 10.13 12.72 -6.31
C ARG A 456 8.68 12.26 -6.23
N SER A 457 8.18 11.83 -5.06
CA SER A 457 6.77 11.44 -4.94
C SER A 457 5.85 12.66 -5.03
N LEU A 458 6.27 13.81 -4.50
CA LEU A 458 5.52 15.07 -4.54
C LEU A 458 5.53 15.74 -5.93
N ASP A 459 6.44 15.35 -6.82
CA ASP A 459 6.56 15.94 -8.15
C ASP A 459 5.32 15.67 -9.03
N SER A 460 4.67 14.51 -8.87
CA SER A 460 3.43 14.19 -9.60
C SER A 460 2.17 14.71 -8.89
N ASN A 461 1.13 15.07 -9.65
CA ASN A 461 -0.17 15.46 -9.08
C ASN A 461 -0.78 14.36 -8.21
N MET A 462 -0.74 13.11 -8.68
CA MET A 462 -1.27 11.95 -7.95
C MET A 462 -0.47 11.65 -6.67
N GLY A 463 0.86 11.64 -6.76
CA GLY A 463 1.71 11.41 -5.60
C GLY A 463 1.55 12.50 -4.54
N MET A 464 1.40 13.77 -4.96
CA MET A 464 1.07 14.86 -4.06
C MET A 464 -0.31 14.69 -3.42
N ALA A 465 -1.35 14.36 -4.20
CA ALA A 465 -2.69 14.10 -3.67
C ALA A 465 -2.69 12.98 -2.61
N GLN A 466 -1.98 11.88 -2.90
CA GLN A 466 -1.83 10.76 -1.97
C GLN A 466 -1.12 11.17 -0.68
N GLN A 467 0.00 11.89 -0.76
CA GLN A 467 0.76 12.29 0.43
C GLN A 467 0.00 13.30 1.28
N LEU A 468 -0.67 14.28 0.67
CA LEU A 468 -1.51 15.24 1.41
C LEU A 468 -2.60 14.53 2.20
N LEU A 469 -3.29 13.56 1.60
CA LEU A 469 -4.38 12.83 2.26
C LEU A 469 -3.88 11.84 3.31
N GLU A 470 -2.78 11.14 3.07
CA GLU A 470 -2.18 10.23 4.07
C GLU A 470 -1.86 11.00 5.35
N TYR A 471 -1.18 12.14 5.24
CA TYR A 471 -0.82 12.93 6.41
C TYR A 471 -2.04 13.62 7.03
N GLU A 472 -2.95 14.16 6.22
CA GLU A 472 -4.20 14.75 6.74
C GLU A 472 -4.98 13.74 7.59
N VAL A 473 -5.23 12.54 7.06
CA VAL A 473 -6.10 11.56 7.72
C VAL A 473 -5.41 10.88 8.90
N LYS A 474 -4.12 10.54 8.79
CA LYS A 474 -3.40 9.80 9.83
C LYS A 474 -2.83 10.67 10.94
N THR A 475 -2.47 11.92 10.62
CA THR A 475 -1.77 12.82 11.56
C THR A 475 -2.59 14.06 11.91
N GLY A 476 -3.74 14.27 11.25
CA GLY A 476 -4.63 15.41 11.47
C GLY A 476 -4.20 16.70 10.75
N SER A 477 -3.08 16.68 10.02
CA SER A 477 -2.67 17.81 9.20
C SER A 477 -1.76 17.39 8.06
N TRP A 478 -2.10 17.79 6.84
CA TRP A 478 -1.21 17.67 5.68
C TRP A 478 0.14 18.37 5.85
N LYS A 479 0.27 19.35 6.77
CA LYS A 479 1.54 20.07 7.03
C LYS A 479 2.62 19.17 7.60
N ASN A 480 2.23 18.11 8.32
CA ASN A 480 3.14 17.13 8.92
C ASN A 480 3.99 16.41 7.86
N LEU A 481 3.53 16.35 6.61
CA LEU A 481 4.30 15.87 5.46
C LEU A 481 5.61 16.64 5.29
N PHE A 482 5.55 17.96 5.44
CA PHE A 482 6.69 18.85 5.23
C PHE A 482 7.54 18.96 6.49
N GLU A 483 6.93 18.93 7.68
CA GLU A 483 7.66 18.82 8.95
C GLU A 483 8.48 17.52 9.02
N GLN A 484 8.01 16.43 8.39
CA GLN A 484 8.76 15.18 8.33
C GLN A 484 10.14 15.36 7.66
N LEU A 485 10.27 16.26 6.67
CA LEU A 485 11.55 16.55 6.04
C LEU A 485 12.53 17.24 7.00
N GLU A 486 12.03 18.12 7.86
CA GLU A 486 12.83 18.76 8.91
C GLU A 486 13.22 17.75 9.99
N LYS A 487 12.28 16.87 10.39
CA LYS A 487 12.54 15.78 11.32
C LYS A 487 13.61 14.83 10.79
N ILE A 488 13.56 14.46 9.51
CA ILE A 488 14.60 13.67 8.82
C ILE A 488 15.96 14.37 8.88
N GLU A 489 16.00 15.68 8.64
CA GLU A 489 17.26 16.43 8.69
C GLU A 489 17.81 16.55 10.12
N ALA A 490 16.94 16.59 11.13
CA ALA A 490 17.32 16.68 12.54
C ALA A 490 17.89 15.37 13.12
N VAL A 491 17.61 14.20 12.51
CA VAL A 491 18.05 12.89 13.03
C VAL A 491 19.55 12.84 13.26
N THR A 492 19.99 12.47 14.47
CA THR A 492 21.41 12.31 14.79
C THR A 492 21.85 10.85 14.75
N ALA A 493 23.16 10.60 14.69
CA ALA A 493 23.70 9.24 14.83
C ALA A 493 23.40 8.64 16.21
N GLN A 494 23.25 9.48 17.25
CA GLN A 494 22.90 9.04 18.59
C GLN A 494 21.44 8.58 18.67
N ASP A 495 20.53 9.26 17.97
CA ASP A 495 19.13 8.83 17.87
C ASP A 495 19.01 7.46 17.22
N VAL A 496 19.76 7.22 16.14
CA VAL A 496 19.82 5.91 15.48
C VAL A 496 20.26 4.82 16.45
N VAL A 497 21.32 5.06 17.23
CA VAL A 497 21.81 4.09 18.23
C VAL A 497 20.79 3.86 19.34
N ARG A 498 20.14 4.93 19.83
CA ARG A 498 19.11 4.85 20.88
C ARG A 498 17.92 4.01 20.43
N VAL A 499 17.30 4.38 19.30
CA VAL A 499 16.12 3.68 18.76
C VAL A 499 16.47 2.24 18.39
N ALA A 500 17.67 1.99 17.85
CA ALA A 500 18.12 0.63 17.56
C ALA A 500 18.24 -0.24 18.83
N ARG A 501 18.73 0.33 19.96
CA ARG A 501 18.82 -0.40 21.23
C ARG A 501 17.46 -0.68 21.86
N GLU A 502 16.53 0.25 21.75
CA GLU A 502 15.19 0.14 22.32
C GLU A 502 14.30 -0.82 21.51
N THR A 503 14.43 -0.80 20.18
CA THR A 503 13.55 -1.56 19.28
C THR A 503 14.07 -2.97 19.00
N PHE A 504 15.37 -3.12 18.70
CA PHE A 504 15.95 -4.38 18.24
C PHE A 504 16.45 -5.24 19.39
N VAL A 505 15.47 -5.77 20.13
CA VAL A 505 15.66 -6.74 21.23
C VAL A 505 14.93 -8.04 20.90
N SER A 506 15.44 -9.17 21.40
CA SER A 506 14.87 -10.50 21.18
C SER A 506 13.39 -10.60 21.58
N GLU A 507 13.03 -9.94 22.67
CA GLU A 507 11.69 -9.93 23.25
C GLU A 507 10.66 -9.23 22.35
N ASN A 508 11.13 -8.40 21.42
CA ASN A 508 10.32 -7.65 20.46
C ASN A 508 10.39 -8.24 19.04
N ARG A 509 11.02 -9.41 18.87
CA ARG A 509 11.31 -9.99 17.56
C ARG A 509 10.28 -11.06 17.16
N THR A 510 9.77 -10.97 15.94
CA THR A 510 9.06 -12.07 15.28
C THR A 510 9.89 -12.53 14.08
N VAL A 511 10.14 -13.83 13.97
CA VAL A 511 10.90 -14.47 12.90
C VAL A 511 10.00 -15.39 12.10
N GLY A 512 10.15 -15.34 10.79
CA GLY A 512 9.56 -16.29 9.88
C GLY A 512 10.61 -16.89 8.95
N LYS A 513 10.59 -18.22 8.80
CA LYS A 513 11.45 -18.96 7.87
C LYS A 513 10.62 -19.73 6.85
N LEU A 514 10.86 -19.47 5.57
CA LEU A 514 10.33 -20.27 4.48
C LEU A 514 11.43 -21.21 4.00
N LEU A 515 11.16 -22.52 4.00
CA LEU A 515 12.10 -23.55 3.58
C LEU A 515 11.51 -24.39 2.43
N PRO A 516 12.35 -24.88 1.51
CA PRO A 516 11.90 -25.78 0.46
C PRO A 516 11.38 -27.07 1.07
N LYS A 517 10.17 -27.47 0.68
CA LYS A 517 9.65 -28.80 1.01
C LYS A 517 10.61 -29.85 0.44
N LYS A 518 11.23 -30.66 1.30
CA LYS A 518 12.05 -31.80 0.86
C LYS A 518 11.15 -32.72 0.04
N SER A 519 11.47 -32.91 -1.24
CA SER A 519 10.84 -33.95 -2.05
C SER A 519 11.04 -35.27 -1.30
N GLY A 520 9.94 -35.93 -0.92
CA GLY A 520 10.01 -37.25 -0.32
C GLY A 520 10.81 -38.18 -1.23
N SER A 521 11.85 -38.78 -0.67
CA SER A 521 12.56 -39.92 -1.25
C SER A 521 11.64 -41.11 -1.44
#